data_AF-A0A6M6BH23-F1
#
_entry.id   AF-A0A6M6BH23-F1
#
_cell.length_a   1.000
_cell.length_b   1.000
_cell.length_c   1.000
_cell.angle_alpha   90.00
_cell.angle_beta   90.00
_cell.angle_gamma   90.00
#
_symmetry.space_group_name_H-M   'P 1'
#
loop_
_entity.id
_entity.type
_entity.pdbx_description
1 polymer ?
#
loop_
_entity_poly.entity_id
_entity_poly.type
_entity_poly.pdbx_seq_one_letter_code
_entity_poly.pdbx_strand_id
1 'polypeptide(L)'
;MSLFKRFLALNTYLSYAFIAFCFAFALGCAVYFIFVRTPQFLFTIKKDLSKNARLMALIGEETGYTVYYSGEEAPQRIFRVKITGGCTNASLTVSGTYNNETYVVTDAVIIKCLRTNKL
;
A
#
# COMPACT_ATOMS: atom_id res chain seq x y z
N MET A 1 32.50 -41.39 11.77
CA MET A 1 32.11 -39.97 11.57
C MET A 1 31.27 -39.56 12.78
N SER A 2 31.81 -38.76 13.69
CA SER A 2 31.29 -38.64 15.07
C SER A 2 29.86 -38.07 15.12
N LEU A 3 29.04 -38.61 16.03
CA LEU A 3 27.67 -38.19 16.37
C LEU A 3 27.53 -36.65 16.47
N PHE A 4 28.58 -35.98 16.94
CA PHE A 4 28.66 -34.53 17.07
C PHE A 4 28.52 -33.78 15.73
N LYS A 5 29.11 -34.30 14.63
CA LYS A 5 28.97 -33.69 13.29
C LYS A 5 27.56 -33.85 12.73
N ARG A 6 26.88 -34.97 13.03
CA ARG A 6 25.46 -35.18 12.68
C ARG A 6 24.54 -34.28 13.49
N PHE A 7 24.83 -34.06 14.77
CA PHE A 7 24.06 -33.17 15.64
C PHE A 7 24.18 -31.70 15.21
N LEU A 8 25.39 -31.25 14.87
CA LEU A 8 25.61 -29.91 14.31
C LEU A 8 24.88 -29.73 12.97
N ALA A 9 24.97 -30.70 12.05
CA ALA A 9 24.27 -30.64 10.77
C ALA A 9 22.74 -30.59 10.92
N LEU A 10 22.18 -31.34 11.88
CA LEU A 10 20.76 -31.33 12.19
C LEU A 10 20.31 -29.99 12.79
N ASN A 11 21.12 -29.40 13.67
CA ASN A 11 20.84 -28.10 14.29
C ASN A 11 20.88 -26.96 13.26
N THR A 12 21.83 -27.02 12.33
CA THR A 12 21.91 -26.09 11.20
C THR A 12 20.69 -26.22 10.28
N TYR A 13 20.26 -27.45 9.97
CA TYR A 13 19.06 -27.70 9.16
C TYR A 13 17.78 -27.18 9.83
N LEU A 14 17.59 -27.43 11.13
CA LEU A 14 16.46 -26.92 11.90
C LEU A 14 16.46 -25.39 11.96
N SER A 15 17.62 -24.76 12.11
CA SER A 15 17.75 -23.30 12.12
C SER A 15 17.32 -22.70 10.78
N TYR A 16 17.74 -23.27 9.65
CA TYR A 16 17.30 -22.81 8.32
C TYR A 16 15.80 -23.02 8.10
N ALA A 17 15.24 -24.15 8.54
CA ALA A 17 13.81 -24.42 8.44
C ALA A 17 12.98 -23.41 9.25
N PHE A 18 13.44 -23.07 10.46
CA PHE A 18 12.80 -22.06 11.30
C PHE A 18 12.85 -20.67 10.65
N ILE A 19 14.00 -20.26 10.11
CA ILE A 19 14.15 -18.99 9.40
C ILE A 19 13.19 -18.92 8.21
N ALA A 20 13.14 -19.97 7.39
CA ALA A 20 12.23 -20.03 6.24
C ALA A 20 10.76 -19.94 6.66
N PHE A 21 10.38 -20.61 7.75
CA PHE A 21 9.03 -20.51 8.32
C PHE A 21 8.71 -19.10 8.79
N CYS A 22 9.63 -18.43 9.51
CA CYS A 22 9.43 -17.05 9.95
C CYS A 22 9.23 -16.10 8.77
N PHE A 23 9.99 -16.25 7.68
CA PHE A 23 9.82 -15.43 6.47
C PHE A 23 8.47 -15.70 5.80
N ALA A 24 8.08 -16.96 5.63
CA ALA A 24 6.80 -17.32 5.04
C ALA A 24 5.62 -16.81 5.88
N PHE A 25 5.71 -16.92 7.20
CA PHE A 25 4.70 -16.42 8.13
C PHE A 25 4.59 -14.90 8.07
N ALA A 26 5.71 -14.18 8.09
CA ALA A 26 5.72 -12.72 7.98
C ALA A 26 5.12 -12.24 6.65
N LEU A 27 5.46 -12.89 5.54
CA LEU A 27 4.86 -12.64 4.21
C LEU A 27 3.34 -12.90 4.24
N GLY A 28 2.92 -14.02 4.84
CA GLY A 28 1.50 -14.35 5.02
C GLY A 28 0.75 -13.28 5.81
N CYS A 29 1.31 -12.81 6.92
CA CYS A 29 0.73 -11.72 7.71
C CYS A 29 0.64 -10.40 6.93
N ALA A 30 1.68 -10.04 6.16
CA ALA A 30 1.68 -8.84 5.35
C ALA A 30 0.59 -8.89 4.26
N VAL A 31 0.49 -10.02 3.54
CA VAL A 31 -0.56 -10.24 2.53
C VAL A 31 -1.95 -10.22 3.18
N TYR A 32 -2.14 -10.90 4.31
CA TYR A 32 -3.42 -10.90 5.03
C TYR A 32 -3.84 -9.47 5.42
N PHE A 33 -2.93 -8.68 5.97
CA PHE A 33 -3.25 -7.30 6.38
C PHE A 33 -3.59 -6.40 5.19
N ILE A 34 -2.88 -6.56 4.07
CA ILE A 34 -3.12 -5.77 2.86
C ILE A 34 -4.46 -6.15 2.21
N PHE A 35 -4.78 -7.43 2.07
CA PHE A 35 -5.92 -7.87 1.25
C PHE A 35 -7.19 -8.17 2.02
N VAL A 36 -7.10 -8.59 3.29
CA VAL A 36 -8.28 -8.94 4.10
C VAL A 36 -8.76 -7.74 4.90
N ARG A 37 -7.84 -6.90 5.40
CA ARG A 37 -8.20 -5.77 6.26
C ARG A 37 -8.40 -4.45 5.50
N THR A 38 -7.79 -4.31 4.32
CA THR A 38 -7.96 -3.11 3.49
C THR A 38 -9.12 -3.32 2.52
N PRO A 39 -10.19 -2.52 2.59
CA PRO A 39 -11.31 -2.65 1.69
C PRO A 39 -10.90 -2.53 0.20
N GLN A 40 -11.38 -3.45 -0.63
CA GLN A 40 -11.04 -3.49 -2.05
C GLN A 40 -11.37 -2.20 -2.81
N PHE A 41 -12.40 -1.46 -2.37
CA PHE A 41 -12.81 -0.22 -3.03
C PHE A 41 -11.70 0.84 -3.07
N LEU A 42 -10.76 0.85 -2.12
CA LEU A 42 -9.62 1.78 -2.13
C LEU A 42 -8.70 1.56 -3.32
N PHE A 43 -8.47 0.29 -3.68
CA PHE A 43 -7.66 -0.07 -4.83
C PHE A 43 -8.39 0.22 -6.14
N THR A 44 -9.72 0.09 -6.15
CA THR A 44 -10.55 0.54 -7.29
C THR A 44 -10.43 2.05 -7.50
N ILE A 45 -10.64 2.85 -6.45
CA ILE A 45 -10.47 4.31 -6.51
C ILE A 45 -9.06 4.65 -7.01
N LYS A 46 -8.02 4.05 -6.42
CA LYS A 46 -6.63 4.25 -6.84
C LYS A 46 -6.47 3.96 -8.34
N LYS A 47 -6.95 2.81 -8.80
CA LYS A 47 -6.84 2.37 -10.20
C LYS A 47 -7.55 3.33 -11.15
N ASP A 48 -8.74 3.80 -10.79
CA ASP A 48 -9.52 4.71 -11.62
C ASP A 48 -8.89 6.11 -11.69
N LEU A 49 -8.35 6.60 -10.57
CA LEU A 49 -7.56 7.84 -10.55
C LEU A 49 -6.30 7.72 -11.42
N SER A 50 -5.59 6.58 -11.32
CA SER A 50 -4.35 6.32 -12.11
C SER A 50 -4.64 6.23 -13.61
N LYS A 51 -5.82 5.73 -14.00
CA LYS A 51 -6.25 5.66 -15.41
C LYS A 51 -6.69 7.02 -15.96
N ASN A 52 -6.96 8.00 -15.12
CA ASN A 52 -7.38 9.31 -15.56
C ASN A 52 -6.17 10.11 -16.08
N ALA A 53 -5.96 10.05 -17.40
CA ALA A 53 -4.84 10.72 -18.06
C ALA A 53 -4.76 12.23 -17.77
N ARG A 54 -5.90 12.91 -17.57
CA ARG A 54 -5.91 14.35 -17.24
C ARG A 54 -5.36 14.61 -15.85
N LEU A 55 -5.72 13.79 -14.87
CA LEU A 55 -5.20 13.92 -13.51
C LEU A 55 -3.73 13.52 -13.42
N MET A 56 -3.34 12.43 -14.10
CA MET A 56 -1.94 11.99 -14.14
C MET A 56 -1.05 13.02 -14.84
N ALA A 57 -1.51 13.66 -15.93
CA ALA A 57 -0.75 14.72 -16.58
C ALA A 57 -0.45 15.92 -15.66
N LEU A 58 -1.25 16.15 -14.60
CA LEU A 58 -1.01 17.21 -13.64
C LEU A 58 0.09 16.88 -12.63
N ILE A 59 0.26 15.61 -12.28
CA ILE A 59 1.21 15.16 -11.24
C ILE A 59 2.43 14.44 -11.83
N GLY A 60 2.43 14.15 -13.14
CA GLY A 60 3.45 13.33 -13.80
C GLY A 60 3.15 11.83 -13.70
N GLU A 61 4.14 11.00 -14.05
CA GLU A 61 4.01 9.54 -13.89
C GLU A 61 3.85 9.14 -12.42
N GLU A 62 3.04 8.11 -12.15
CA GLU A 62 2.89 7.57 -10.80
C GLU A 62 4.21 6.95 -10.33
N THR A 63 4.75 7.45 -9.22
CA THR A 63 5.95 6.90 -8.57
C THR A 63 5.61 6.01 -7.37
N GLY A 64 4.39 6.12 -6.86
CA GLY A 64 3.89 5.29 -5.77
C GLY A 64 2.52 5.74 -5.29
N TYR A 65 1.97 5.01 -4.33
CA TYR A 65 0.68 5.34 -3.73
C TYR A 65 0.61 4.95 -2.26
N THR A 66 -0.33 5.55 -1.54
CA THR A 66 -0.65 5.20 -0.16
C THR A 66 -2.16 5.17 0.00
N VAL A 67 -2.67 4.10 0.59
CA VAL A 67 -4.08 3.97 0.96
C VAL A 67 -4.20 3.94 2.47
N TYR A 68 -5.25 4.57 2.98
CA TYR A 68 -5.58 4.60 4.39
C TYR A 68 -7.08 4.34 4.55
N TYR A 69 -7.41 3.56 5.58
CA TYR A 69 -8.76 3.27 6.00
C TYR A 69 -8.78 3.18 7.52
N SER A 70 -9.72 3.87 8.18
CA SER A 70 -9.78 3.89 9.65
C SER A 70 -10.23 2.58 10.28
N GLY A 71 -10.70 1.61 9.48
CA GLY A 71 -11.23 0.34 9.98
C GLY A 71 -12.72 0.39 10.32
N GLU A 72 -13.28 -0.78 10.61
CA GLU A 72 -14.73 -0.99 10.74
C GLU A 72 -15.33 -0.51 12.06
N GLU A 73 -14.51 -0.46 13.11
CA GLU A 73 -14.87 -0.08 14.48
C GLU A 73 -14.96 1.45 14.68
N ALA A 74 -14.51 2.23 13.70
CA ALA A 74 -14.59 3.68 13.76
C ALA A 74 -16.06 4.16 13.63
N PRO A 75 -16.52 5.11 14.46
CA PRO A 75 -17.90 5.63 14.40
C PRO A 75 -18.21 6.30 13.04
N GLN A 76 -17.18 6.81 12.37
CA GLN A 76 -17.24 7.25 10.99
C GLN A 76 -16.02 6.69 10.26
N ARG A 77 -16.26 5.78 9.31
CA ARG A 77 -15.17 5.11 8.59
C ARG A 77 -14.62 6.06 7.54
N ILE A 78 -13.41 6.53 7.73
CA ILE A 78 -12.75 7.46 6.82
C ILE A 78 -11.76 6.71 5.93
N PHE A 79 -11.61 7.19 4.71
CA PHE A 79 -10.60 6.70 3.79
C PHE A 79 -9.79 7.82 3.16
N ARG A 80 -8.58 7.48 2.74
CA ARG A 80 -7.72 8.34 1.93
C ARG A 80 -6.94 7.51 0.93
N VAL A 81 -6.90 7.99 -0.31
CA VAL A 81 -6.06 7.46 -1.38
C VAL A 81 -5.15 8.58 -1.86
N LYS A 82 -3.84 8.40 -1.72
CA LYS A 82 -2.82 9.33 -2.21
C LYS A 82 -2.01 8.66 -3.30
N ILE A 83 -1.94 9.28 -4.48
CA ILE A 83 -1.03 8.92 -5.57
C ILE A 83 0.10 9.94 -5.58
N THR A 84 1.33 9.46 -5.54
CA THR A 84 2.54 10.28 -5.63
C THR A 84 2.95 10.35 -7.10
N GLY A 85 3.17 11.57 -7.58
CA GLY A 85 3.55 11.85 -8.96
C GLY A 85 5.05 11.82 -9.19
N GLY A 86 5.45 12.19 -10.41
CA GLY A 86 6.85 12.16 -10.86
C GLY A 86 7.68 13.35 -10.37
N CYS A 87 7.03 14.45 -9.99
CA CYS A 87 7.72 15.63 -9.48
C CYS A 87 7.77 15.66 -7.95
N THR A 88 8.76 16.37 -7.41
CA THR A 88 8.87 16.61 -5.97
C THR A 88 7.58 17.25 -5.45
N ASN A 89 6.99 16.64 -4.42
CA ASN A 89 5.72 17.04 -3.79
C ASN A 89 4.46 16.92 -4.65
N ALA A 90 4.56 16.54 -5.92
CA ALA A 90 3.38 16.33 -6.75
C ALA A 90 2.59 15.13 -6.25
N SER A 91 1.29 15.31 -6.01
CA SER A 91 0.42 14.25 -5.54
C SER A 91 -1.05 14.54 -5.80
N LEU A 92 -1.82 13.46 -5.92
CA LEU A 92 -3.26 13.47 -5.99
C LEU A 92 -3.80 12.75 -4.76
N THR A 93 -4.51 13.46 -3.90
CA THR A 93 -5.09 12.90 -2.68
C THR A 93 -6.60 13.00 -2.75
N VAL A 94 -7.29 11.88 -2.57
CA VAL A 94 -8.75 11.81 -2.44
C VAL A 94 -9.06 11.27 -1.04
N SER A 95 -9.88 11.97 -0.29
CA SER A 95 -10.35 11.55 1.04
C SER A 95 -11.86 11.51 1.08
N GLY A 96 -12.40 10.68 1.96
CA GLY A 96 -13.84 10.52 2.05
C GLY A 96 -14.29 9.67 3.23
N THR A 97 -15.58 9.38 3.25
CA THR A 97 -16.23 8.52 4.24
C THR A 97 -16.82 7.29 3.58
N TYR A 98 -16.83 6.18 4.28
CA TYR A 98 -17.42 4.92 3.85
C TYR A 98 -18.52 4.49 4.83
N ASN A 99 -19.70 4.17 4.30
CA ASN A 99 -20.82 3.66 5.09
C ASN A 99 -21.39 2.44 4.39
N ASN A 100 -21.22 1.26 5.01
CA ASN A 100 -21.83 -0.02 4.64
C ASN A 100 -22.12 -0.13 3.13
N GLU A 101 -21.05 -0.18 2.32
CA GLU A 101 -21.03 -0.35 0.86
C GLU A 101 -20.98 0.93 0.00
N THR A 102 -21.31 2.09 0.55
CA THR A 102 -21.20 3.36 -0.17
C THR A 102 -20.02 4.19 0.32
N TYR A 103 -19.30 4.82 -0.61
CA TYR A 103 -18.29 5.82 -0.26
C TYR A 103 -18.71 7.19 -0.80
N VAL A 104 -18.38 8.23 -0.04
CA VAL A 104 -18.58 9.63 -0.41
C VAL A 104 -17.22 10.31 -0.36
N VAL A 105 -16.81 10.91 -1.48
CA VAL A 105 -15.62 11.76 -1.53
C VAL A 105 -15.94 13.08 -0.87
N THR A 106 -15.18 13.44 0.17
CA THR A 106 -15.36 14.70 0.90
C THR A 106 -14.33 15.74 0.50
N ASP A 107 -13.14 15.30 0.09
CA ASP A 107 -12.05 16.20 -0.28
C ASP A 107 -11.18 15.58 -1.39
N ALA A 108 -10.70 16.43 -2.29
CA ALA A 108 -9.80 16.07 -3.36
C ALA A 108 -8.76 17.17 -3.56
N VAL A 109 -7.50 16.85 -3.27
CA VAL A 109 -6.38 17.78 -3.34
C VAL A 109 -5.43 17.33 -4.44
N ILE A 110 -5.04 18.27 -5.31
CA ILE A 110 -4.04 18.05 -6.36
C ILE A 110 -2.89 19.01 -6.15
N ILE A 111 -1.71 18.46 -5.88
CA ILE A 111 -0.44 19.19 -5.93
C ILE A 111 0.19 18.89 -7.28
N LYS A 112 0.21 19.88 -8.16
CA LYS A 112 0.69 19.74 -9.53
C LYS A 112 2.21 19.74 -9.59
N CYS A 113 2.77 19.11 -10.61
CA CYS A 113 4.13 19.41 -11.06
C CYS A 113 4.24 20.90 -11.39
N LEU A 114 5.11 21.62 -10.70
CA LEU A 114 5.56 22.92 -11.18
C LEU A 114 6.42 22.66 -12.42
N ARG A 115 5.99 23.13 -13.59
CA ARG A 115 6.92 23.25 -14.72
C ARG A 115 8.01 24.20 -14.26
N THR A 116 9.20 23.68 -13.95
CA THR A 116 10.40 24.49 -14.03
C THR A 116 10.56 24.83 -15.50
N ASN A 117 10.10 26.02 -15.89
CA ASN A 117 10.63 26.68 -17.07
C ASN A 117 12.14 26.76 -16.82
N LYS A 118 12.90 25.82 -17.38
CA LYS A 118 14.31 26.05 -17.63
C LYS A 118 14.34 27.19 -18.65
N LEU A 119 14.52 28.40 -18.13
CA LEU A 119 15.05 29.55 -18.86
C LEU A 119 16.42 29.18 -19.45
#